data_AF-A0A519JIV8-F1
#
_entry.id   AF-A0A519JIV8-F1
#
_cell.length_a   1.000
_cell.length_b   1.000
_cell.length_c   1.000
_cell.angle_alpha   90.00
_cell.angle_beta   90.00
_cell.angle_gamma   90.00
#
_symmetry.space_group_name_H-M   'P 1'
#
loop_
_entity.id
_entity.type
_entity.pdbx_description
1 polymer ?
#
loop_
_entity_poly.entity_id
_entity_poly.type
_entity_poly.pdbx_seq_one_letter_code
_entity_poly.pdbx_strand_id
1 'polypeptide(L)'
;MNRPINRFATFLVLFLPLLSFSQQAAEESVWLSDLDLSKMTCVMGVPKTNLSIRGDTMRIGGEKFERGVGTHAYSRMLIDLHRKAKKFSAKVGLDDGAYVHASISFYVVGDKKVLWESGPVKHGEKPRAVNIDLTGVKKLGLLVTVNREDISENYA
;
A
#
# COMPACT_ATOMS: atom_id res chain seq x y z
N MET A 1 -17.99 61.99 63.32
CA MET A 1 -18.03 61.84 61.85
C MET A 1 -16.98 60.81 61.45
N ASN A 2 -17.38 59.61 61.03
CA ASN A 2 -16.53 58.62 60.36
C ASN A 2 -17.45 57.76 59.47
N ARG A 3 -17.22 57.76 58.15
CA ARG A 3 -17.95 56.93 57.17
C ARG A 3 -17.14 55.66 56.89
N PRO A 4 -17.75 54.46 56.81
CA PRO A 4 -17.05 53.26 56.37
C PRO A 4 -16.92 53.22 54.84
N ILE A 5 -15.75 52.77 54.38
CA ILE A 5 -15.40 52.59 52.97
C ILE A 5 -15.91 51.21 52.51
N ASN A 6 -16.86 51.18 51.57
CA ASN A 6 -17.27 49.96 50.88
C ASN A 6 -16.16 49.52 49.91
N ARG A 7 -15.63 48.30 50.06
CA ARG A 7 -14.76 47.67 49.07
C ARG A 7 -15.60 46.82 48.11
N PHE A 8 -15.77 47.29 46.88
CA PHE A 8 -16.26 46.47 45.78
C PHE A 8 -15.12 45.53 45.35
N ALA A 9 -15.30 44.22 45.56
CA ALA A 9 -14.40 43.20 45.02
C ALA A 9 -14.88 42.84 43.60
N THR A 10 -14.14 43.30 42.59
CA THR A 10 -14.37 42.93 41.19
C THR A 10 -13.82 41.52 40.94
N PHE A 11 -14.69 40.54 40.68
CA PHE A 11 -14.30 39.19 40.25
C PHE A 11 -14.04 39.20 38.74
N LEU A 12 -12.79 38.96 38.34
CA LEU A 12 -12.40 38.72 36.95
C LEU A 12 -12.65 37.24 36.61
N VAL A 13 -13.69 36.93 35.85
CA VAL A 13 -13.92 35.58 35.31
C VAL A 13 -13.07 35.42 34.04
N LEU A 14 -11.94 34.73 34.17
CA LEU A 14 -11.10 34.33 33.04
C LEU A 14 -11.71 33.10 32.35
N PHE A 15 -12.33 33.32 31.18
CA PHE A 15 -12.68 32.24 30.25
C PHE A 15 -11.40 31.68 29.63
N LEU A 16 -10.86 30.59 30.19
CA LEU A 16 -9.81 29.82 29.51
C LEU A 16 -10.44 29.07 28.32
N PRO A 17 -9.94 29.23 27.09
CA PRO A 17 -10.39 28.39 25.99
C PRO A 17 -9.98 26.95 26.30
N LEU A 18 -10.96 26.06 26.36
CA LEU A 18 -10.73 24.62 26.30
C LEU A 18 -10.05 24.33 24.96
N LEU A 19 -8.73 24.24 24.97
CA LEU A 19 -7.94 23.69 23.88
C LEU A 19 -8.42 22.26 23.67
N SER A 20 -9.29 22.07 22.69
CA SER A 20 -9.65 20.75 22.16
C SER A 20 -8.37 20.11 21.64
N PHE A 21 -7.75 19.27 22.47
CA PHE A 21 -6.63 18.45 22.06
C PHE A 21 -7.19 17.40 21.09
N SER A 22 -7.18 17.70 19.79
CA SER A 22 -7.52 16.72 18.76
C SER A 22 -6.45 15.64 18.79
N GLN A 23 -6.80 14.46 19.31
CA GLN A 23 -5.91 13.31 19.34
C GLN A 23 -5.74 12.82 17.89
N GLN A 24 -4.66 13.25 17.25
CA GLN A 24 -4.28 12.77 15.94
C GLN A 24 -3.89 11.29 16.11
N ALA A 25 -4.78 10.38 15.70
CA ALA A 25 -4.43 8.96 15.64
C ALA A 25 -3.25 8.81 14.67
N ALA A 26 -2.13 8.28 15.16
CA ALA A 26 -1.02 7.91 14.30
C ALA A 26 -1.52 6.85 13.30
N GLU A 27 -1.37 7.11 12.00
CA GLU A 27 -1.68 6.14 10.96
C GLU A 27 -0.65 5.01 11.05
N GLU A 28 -1.00 3.95 11.79
CA GLU A 28 -0.18 2.75 11.88
C GLU A 28 -0.17 2.08 10.50
N SER A 29 0.98 2.18 9.81
CA SER A 29 1.19 1.60 8.49
C SER A 29 2.10 0.38 8.61
N VAL A 30 1.71 -0.70 7.94
CA VAL A 30 2.52 -1.92 7.83
C VAL A 30 3.02 -2.03 6.41
N TRP A 31 4.33 -2.10 6.24
CA TRP A 31 4.91 -2.31 4.92
C TRP A 31 4.73 -3.76 4.49
N LEU A 32 4.38 -3.96 3.22
CA LEU A 32 4.32 -5.30 2.64
C LEU A 32 5.66 -6.06 2.80
N SER A 33 6.77 -5.34 2.73
CA SER A 33 8.12 -5.90 2.84
C SER A 33 8.53 -6.28 4.26
N ASP A 34 7.74 -5.89 5.27
CA ASP A 34 7.88 -6.30 6.67
C ASP A 34 7.00 -7.53 7.02
N LEU A 35 6.13 -7.96 6.10
CA LEU A 35 5.35 -9.18 6.26
C LEU A 35 6.19 -10.45 6.02
N ASP A 36 5.69 -11.59 6.48
CA ASP A 36 6.26 -12.90 6.16
C ASP A 36 6.09 -13.24 4.66
N LEU A 37 7.11 -12.90 3.87
CA LEU A 37 7.12 -13.16 2.43
C LEU A 37 7.17 -14.65 2.07
N SER A 38 7.39 -15.57 3.02
CA SER A 38 7.26 -17.02 2.75
C SER A 38 5.82 -17.41 2.36
N LYS A 39 4.84 -16.53 2.65
CA LYS A 39 3.44 -16.69 2.23
C LYS A 39 3.17 -16.21 0.80
N MET A 40 4.14 -15.55 0.16
CA MET A 40 4.06 -15.18 -1.25
C MET A 40 4.63 -16.31 -2.10
N THR A 41 3.84 -16.79 -3.05
CA THR A 41 4.32 -17.76 -4.05
C THR A 41 4.72 -16.99 -5.31
N CYS A 42 5.87 -17.33 -5.89
CA CYS A 42 6.24 -16.97 -7.25
C CYS A 42 6.72 -18.20 -8.00
N VAL A 43 6.48 -18.27 -9.31
CA VAL A 43 6.85 -19.46 -10.11
C VAL A 43 8.36 -19.70 -10.14
N MET A 44 9.16 -18.63 -10.13
CA MET A 44 10.61 -18.71 -10.19
C MET A 44 11.25 -17.87 -9.09
N GLY A 45 12.15 -18.49 -8.33
CA GLY A 45 12.91 -17.83 -7.26
C GLY A 45 12.14 -17.73 -5.94
N VAL A 46 12.63 -16.85 -5.07
CA VAL A 46 12.06 -16.55 -3.74
C VAL A 46 11.81 -15.04 -3.67
N PRO A 47 10.60 -14.57 -3.33
CA PRO A 47 10.32 -13.14 -3.22
C PRO A 47 11.29 -12.46 -2.26
N LYS A 48 11.72 -11.24 -2.59
CA LYS A 48 12.74 -10.52 -1.83
C LYS A 48 12.20 -9.24 -1.21
N THR A 49 12.53 -9.03 0.06
CA THR A 49 12.30 -7.78 0.78
C THR A 49 13.27 -6.71 0.29
N ASN A 50 12.74 -5.56 -0.11
CA ASN A 50 13.48 -4.34 -0.48
C ASN A 50 14.51 -4.51 -1.60
N LEU A 51 14.40 -5.59 -2.37
CA LEU A 51 15.28 -5.93 -3.49
C LEU A 51 14.46 -6.50 -4.64
N SER A 52 14.99 -6.42 -5.86
CA SER A 52 14.43 -7.12 -7.01
C SER A 52 14.49 -8.64 -6.79
N ILE A 53 13.77 -9.42 -7.59
CA ILE A 53 13.81 -10.90 -7.47
C ILE A 53 15.22 -11.46 -7.67
N ARG A 54 16.09 -10.73 -8.38
CA ARG A 54 17.51 -11.08 -8.60
C ARG A 54 18.42 -10.71 -7.42
N GLY A 55 17.94 -9.88 -6.49
CA GLY A 55 18.73 -9.35 -5.38
C GLY A 55 19.36 -7.98 -5.63
N ASP A 56 18.99 -7.33 -6.73
CA ASP A 56 19.48 -6.00 -7.07
C ASP A 56 18.60 -4.90 -6.45
N THR A 57 19.04 -3.64 -6.57
CA THR A 57 18.20 -2.47 -6.24
C THR A 57 16.96 -2.44 -7.13
N MET A 58 15.77 -2.31 -6.53
CA MET A 58 14.52 -2.20 -7.29
C MET A 58 14.44 -0.88 -8.04
N ARG A 59 14.11 -0.96 -9.33
CA ARG A 59 13.84 0.22 -10.17
C ARG A 59 12.70 -0.06 -11.14
N ILE A 60 11.81 0.92 -11.34
CA ILE A 60 10.71 0.83 -12.32
C ILE A 60 10.70 2.09 -13.16
N GLY A 61 10.90 1.97 -14.47
CA GLY A 61 10.92 3.10 -15.39
C GLY A 61 11.97 4.15 -15.01
N GLY A 62 13.11 3.71 -14.46
CA GLY A 62 14.18 4.57 -13.96
C GLY A 62 14.00 5.10 -12.53
N GLU A 63 12.83 4.95 -11.91
CA GLU A 63 12.60 5.37 -10.51
C GLU A 63 13.13 4.30 -9.54
N LYS A 64 14.00 4.68 -8.58
CA LYS A 64 14.54 3.78 -7.55
C LYS A 64 13.57 3.63 -6.38
N PHE A 65 13.41 2.39 -5.89
CA PHE A 65 12.60 2.06 -4.72
C PHE A 65 13.44 1.42 -3.62
N GLU A 66 13.42 2.02 -2.43
CA GLU A 66 14.14 1.51 -1.26
C GLU A 66 13.34 0.50 -0.45
N ARG A 67 12.00 0.55 -0.56
CA ARG A 67 11.10 -0.41 0.09
C ARG A 67 10.11 -0.99 -0.90
N GLY A 68 9.82 -2.27 -0.74
CA GLY A 68 8.96 -3.02 -1.66
C GLY A 68 9.27 -4.52 -1.64
N VAL A 69 8.63 -5.24 -2.55
CA VAL A 69 8.82 -6.69 -2.71
C VAL A 69 9.12 -7.01 -4.17
N GLY A 70 10.29 -7.60 -4.43
CA GLY A 70 10.63 -8.17 -5.73
C GLY A 70 10.07 -9.58 -5.86
N THR A 71 9.36 -9.87 -6.95
CA THR A 71 8.77 -11.18 -7.24
C THR A 71 8.90 -11.54 -8.73
N HIS A 72 8.49 -12.75 -9.12
CA HIS A 72 8.39 -13.19 -10.51
C HIS A 72 6.97 -13.65 -10.84
N ALA A 73 6.41 -13.20 -11.96
CA ALA A 73 5.10 -13.66 -12.43
C ALA A 73 5.16 -15.15 -12.88
N TYR A 74 4.16 -16.00 -12.64
CA TYR A 74 2.95 -15.76 -11.87
C TYR A 74 3.25 -15.70 -10.38
N SER A 75 2.71 -14.70 -9.69
CA SER A 75 2.91 -14.50 -8.26
C SER A 75 1.59 -14.25 -7.54
N ARG A 76 1.47 -14.73 -6.30
CA ARG A 76 0.32 -14.41 -5.44
C ARG A 76 0.70 -14.36 -3.96
N MET A 77 0.05 -13.48 -3.21
CA MET A 77 0.06 -13.46 -1.75
C MET A 77 -1.35 -13.18 -1.25
N LEU A 78 -1.76 -13.85 -0.16
CA LEU A 78 -3.02 -13.61 0.52
C LEU A 78 -2.74 -13.10 1.93
N ILE A 79 -3.36 -11.99 2.30
CA ILE A 79 -3.19 -11.32 3.58
C ILE A 79 -4.55 -11.28 4.28
N ASP A 80 -4.62 -11.76 5.53
CA ASP A 80 -5.79 -11.54 6.37
C ASP A 80 -5.66 -10.15 7.01
N LEU A 81 -6.58 -9.25 6.66
CA LEU A 81 -6.60 -7.89 7.17
C LEU A 81 -7.34 -7.79 8.51
N HIS A 82 -8.05 -8.85 8.90
CA HIS A 82 -8.94 -8.86 10.06
C HIS A 82 -9.92 -7.67 10.09
N ARG A 83 -10.25 -7.10 8.93
CA ARG A 83 -11.06 -5.88 8.73
C ARG A 83 -10.51 -4.62 9.42
N LYS A 84 -9.22 -4.62 9.77
CA LYS A 84 -8.55 -3.52 10.47
C LYS A 84 -7.91 -2.50 9.52
N ALA A 85 -7.35 -2.97 8.41
CA ALA A 85 -6.78 -2.09 7.40
C ALA A 85 -7.87 -1.25 6.71
N LYS A 86 -7.55 0.02 6.44
CA LYS A 86 -8.44 0.99 5.77
C LYS A 86 -7.98 1.39 4.38
N LYS A 87 -6.70 1.18 4.07
CA LYS A 87 -6.11 1.62 2.83
C LYS A 87 -4.99 0.70 2.41
N PHE A 88 -4.86 0.52 1.10
CA PHE A 88 -3.66 -0.06 0.50
C PHE A 88 -3.14 0.88 -0.59
N SER A 89 -1.86 1.20 -0.51
CA SER A 89 -1.16 2.01 -1.50
C SER A 89 0.16 1.38 -1.90
N ALA A 90 0.46 1.43 -3.20
CA ALA A 90 1.71 0.91 -3.74
C ALA A 90 2.05 1.59 -5.07
N LYS A 91 3.27 1.39 -5.54
CA LYS A 91 3.67 1.58 -6.93
C LYS A 91 4.09 0.22 -7.48
N VAL A 92 3.57 -0.17 -8.63
CA VAL A 92 3.85 -1.46 -9.26
C VAL A 92 4.36 -1.29 -10.69
N GLY A 93 5.16 -2.23 -11.15
CA GLY A 93 5.67 -2.25 -12.52
C GLY A 93 6.74 -3.30 -12.72
N LEU A 94 7.23 -3.40 -13.95
CA LEU A 94 8.36 -4.26 -14.28
C LEU A 94 9.65 -3.64 -13.75
N ASP A 95 10.47 -4.47 -13.12
CA ASP A 95 11.81 -4.05 -12.70
C ASP A 95 12.68 -3.75 -13.93
N ASP A 96 13.48 -2.68 -13.89
CA ASP A 96 14.33 -2.28 -15.02
C ASP A 96 15.35 -3.37 -15.38
N GLY A 97 15.76 -4.21 -14.43
CA GLY A 97 16.65 -5.36 -14.65
C GLY A 97 15.94 -6.62 -15.18
N ALA A 98 14.63 -6.57 -15.42
CA ALA A 98 13.86 -7.66 -15.99
C ALA A 98 14.13 -7.80 -17.50
N TYR A 99 14.35 -9.04 -17.95
CA TYR A 99 14.42 -9.39 -19.36
C TYR A 99 13.13 -10.12 -19.71
N VAL A 100 12.12 -9.39 -20.19
CA VAL A 100 10.81 -9.94 -20.52
C VAL A 100 10.31 -9.37 -21.86
N HIS A 101 9.88 -10.26 -22.75
CA HIS A 101 9.27 -9.89 -24.04
C HIS A 101 7.73 -9.85 -23.97
N ALA A 102 7.15 -10.36 -22.87
CA ALA A 102 5.72 -10.29 -22.58
C ALA A 102 5.37 -9.10 -21.67
N SER A 103 4.10 -8.74 -21.62
CA SER A 103 3.58 -7.81 -20.61
C SER A 103 3.10 -8.58 -19.38
N ILE A 104 3.04 -7.90 -18.23
CA ILE A 104 2.47 -8.45 -17.00
C ILE A 104 1.30 -7.59 -16.52
N SER A 105 0.40 -8.18 -15.73
CA SER A 105 -0.69 -7.45 -15.09
C SER A 105 -0.63 -7.67 -13.58
N PHE A 106 -0.94 -6.61 -12.83
CA PHE A 106 -1.01 -6.61 -11.37
C PHE A 106 -2.48 -6.48 -10.96
N TYR A 107 -2.87 -7.27 -9.96
CA TYR A 107 -4.22 -7.24 -9.41
C TYR A 107 -4.19 -7.09 -7.90
N VAL A 108 -5.13 -6.31 -7.40
CA VAL A 108 -5.47 -6.25 -5.99
C VAL A 108 -6.90 -6.73 -5.82
N VAL A 109 -7.08 -7.79 -5.05
CA VAL A 109 -8.35 -8.50 -4.89
C VAL A 109 -8.78 -8.43 -3.43
N GLY A 110 -9.95 -7.88 -3.15
CA GLY A 110 -10.55 -7.84 -1.82
C GLY A 110 -11.73 -8.80 -1.76
N ASP A 111 -11.69 -9.76 -0.84
CA ASP A 111 -12.80 -10.70 -0.61
C ASP A 111 -13.37 -11.33 -1.90
N LYS A 112 -12.46 -11.77 -2.79
CA LYS A 112 -12.73 -12.39 -4.11
C LYS A 112 -13.22 -11.43 -5.21
N LYS A 113 -13.19 -10.11 -4.99
CA LYS A 113 -13.50 -9.09 -6.00
C LYS A 113 -12.24 -8.33 -6.39
N VAL A 114 -12.02 -8.12 -7.69
CA VAL A 114 -10.94 -7.22 -8.15
C VAL A 114 -11.30 -5.80 -7.71
N LEU A 115 -10.46 -5.22 -6.85
CA LEU A 115 -10.59 -3.83 -6.40
C LEU A 115 -9.76 -2.89 -7.28
N TRP A 116 -8.69 -3.41 -7.87
CA TRP A 116 -7.82 -2.67 -8.78
C TRP A 116 -7.07 -3.63 -9.69
N GLU A 117 -6.85 -3.21 -10.93
CA GLU A 117 -5.99 -3.89 -11.90
C GLU A 117 -5.17 -2.86 -12.69
N SER A 118 -3.95 -3.24 -13.08
CA SER A 118 -3.05 -2.34 -13.82
C SER A 118 -3.34 -2.25 -15.31
N GLY A 119 -4.01 -3.27 -15.87
CA GLY A 119 -3.88 -3.64 -17.27
C GLY A 119 -2.46 -4.12 -17.62
N PRO A 120 -2.18 -4.40 -18.91
CA PRO A 120 -0.84 -4.77 -19.36
C PRO A 120 0.22 -3.71 -19.05
N VAL A 121 1.33 -4.15 -18.45
CA VAL A 121 2.51 -3.33 -18.15
C VAL A 121 3.68 -3.88 -18.95
N LYS A 122 4.32 -3.02 -19.75
CA LYS A 122 5.51 -3.34 -20.55
C LYS A 122 6.78 -2.82 -19.88
N HIS A 123 7.92 -3.39 -20.25
CA HIS A 123 9.22 -2.98 -19.72
C HIS A 123 9.51 -1.51 -20.08
N GLY A 124 10.09 -0.75 -19.14
CA GLY A 124 10.39 0.67 -19.29
C GLY A 124 9.21 1.63 -19.06
N GLU A 125 8.00 1.12 -18.82
CA GLU A 125 6.87 1.98 -18.42
C GLU A 125 7.07 2.59 -17.03
N LYS A 126 6.46 3.76 -16.81
CA LYS A 126 6.42 4.38 -15.49
C LYS A 126 5.63 3.50 -14.49
N PRO A 127 5.99 3.53 -13.20
CA PRO A 127 5.27 2.80 -12.17
C PRO A 127 3.80 3.21 -12.11
N ARG A 128 2.91 2.22 -11.97
CA ARG A 128 1.46 2.43 -11.82
C ARG A 128 1.12 2.52 -10.34
N ALA A 129 0.38 3.56 -9.97
CA ALA A 129 -0.03 3.79 -8.60
C ALA A 129 -1.26 2.96 -8.25
N VAL A 130 -1.22 2.31 -7.09
CA VAL A 130 -2.36 1.70 -6.43
C VAL A 130 -2.74 2.59 -5.25
N ASN A 131 -4.03 2.90 -5.11
CA ASN A 131 -4.57 3.60 -3.96
C ASN A 131 -6.03 3.20 -3.77
N ILE A 132 -6.29 2.25 -2.87
CA ILE A 132 -7.63 1.68 -2.67
C ILE A 132 -8.07 1.74 -1.22
N ASP A 133 -9.38 1.92 -1.01
CA ASP A 133 -10.04 1.76 0.29
C ASP A 133 -10.19 0.27 0.61
N LEU A 134 -9.82 -0.11 1.83
CA LEU A 134 -9.95 -1.46 2.37
C LEU A 134 -10.97 -1.56 3.49
N THR A 135 -11.77 -0.51 3.72
CA THR A 135 -12.76 -0.48 4.78
C THR A 135 -13.70 -1.67 4.71
N GLY A 136 -13.61 -2.53 5.73
CA GLY A 136 -14.44 -3.72 5.86
C GLY A 136 -13.95 -4.95 5.09
N VAL A 137 -12.89 -4.82 4.28
CA VAL A 137 -12.26 -5.95 3.57
C VAL A 137 -11.62 -6.91 4.57
N LYS A 138 -11.94 -8.19 4.46
CA LYS A 138 -11.38 -9.23 5.35
C LYS A 138 -10.06 -9.77 4.81
N LYS A 139 -9.99 -10.10 3.52
CA LYS A 139 -8.79 -10.66 2.88
C LYS A 139 -8.36 -9.86 1.67
N LEU A 140 -7.06 -9.61 1.57
CA LEU A 140 -6.41 -8.96 0.44
C LEU A 140 -5.55 -9.97 -0.33
N GLY A 141 -5.83 -10.13 -1.62
CA GLY A 141 -4.99 -10.85 -2.56
C GLY A 141 -4.16 -9.87 -3.38
N LEU A 142 -2.85 -10.12 -3.48
CA LEU A 142 -1.94 -9.45 -4.39
C LEU A 142 -1.53 -10.46 -5.46
N LEU A 143 -1.77 -10.18 -6.74
CA LEU A 143 -1.47 -11.10 -7.82
C LEU A 143 -0.68 -10.42 -8.93
N VAL A 144 0.22 -11.18 -9.55
CA VAL A 144 0.93 -10.79 -10.77
C VAL A 144 0.75 -11.90 -11.81
N THR A 145 0.27 -11.56 -12.99
CA THR A 145 0.06 -12.50 -14.10
C THR A 145 0.88 -12.08 -15.32
N VAL A 146 1.18 -13.04 -16.20
CA VAL A 146 1.74 -12.75 -17.52
C VAL A 146 0.59 -12.63 -18.51
N ASN A 147 0.54 -11.54 -19.27
CA ASN A 147 -0.30 -11.46 -20.46
C ASN A 147 0.54 -11.94 -21.64
N ARG A 148 0.20 -13.10 -22.16
CA ARG A 148 0.72 -13.56 -23.43
C ARG A 148 -0.19 -12.97 -24.52
N GLU A 149 0.29 -11.98 -25.25
CA GLU A 149 -0.40 -11.41 -26.43
C GLU A 149 -0.54 -12.47 -27.56
N ASP A 150 0.11 -13.62 -27.39
CA ASP A 150 0.33 -14.74 -28.30
C ASP A 150 -0.51 -16.00 -28.01
N ILE A 151 -1.48 -15.95 -27.08
CA ILE A 151 -2.51 -17.00 -26.93
C ILE A 151 -3.88 -16.47 -27.34
N SER A 152 -4.02 -16.18 -28.63
CA SER A 152 -5.30 -16.34 -29.34
C SER A 152 -5.59 -17.83 -29.63
N GLU A 153 -5.04 -18.76 -28.84
CA GLU A 153 -5.37 -20.18 -28.96
C GLU A 153 -6.38 -20.54 -27.89
N ASN A 154 -7.63 -20.52 -28.34
CA ASN A 154 -8.78 -21.20 -27.75
C ASN A 154 -8.37 -22.54 -27.15
N TYR A 155 -8.57 -22.71 -25.85
CA TYR A 155 -8.95 -24.01 -25.31
C TYR A 155 -10.06 -23.81 -24.28
N ALA A 156 -11.16 -24.52 -24.52
CA ALA A 156 -12.40 -24.53 -23.74
C ALA A 156 -12.20 -25.11 -22.33
#